data_AF-A0A1F3KMB7-F1
#
_entry.id   AF-A0A1F3KMB7-F1
#
_cell.length_a   1.000
_cell.length_b   1.000
_cell.length_c   1.000
_cell.angle_alpha   90.00
_cell.angle_beta   90.00
_cell.angle_gamma   90.00
#
_symmetry.space_group_name_H-M   'P 1'
#
loop_
_entity.id
_entity.type
_entity.pdbx_description
1 polymer ?
#
loop_
_entity_poly.entity_id
_entity_poly.type
_entity_poly.pdbx_seq_one_letter_code
_entity_poly.pdbx_strand_id
1 'polypeptide(L)'
;MVNKYIQEGSLFSCRIFISFINGSILEIKDYRFANGERKYSYHWMNNKKKLLLRWDNAPHWENISTFPHHKHKGKIVYPSIETTIEQVLEYIYANIKQKNIN
;
A
#
# COMPACT_ATOMS: atom_id res chain seq x y z
N MET A 1 -14.08 -0.26 -1.47
CA MET A 1 -14.73 -1.48 -1.98
C MET A 1 -13.73 -2.63 -1.92
N VAL A 2 -14.10 -3.76 -1.31
CA VAL A 2 -13.28 -4.98 -1.38
C VAL A 2 -13.61 -5.67 -2.70
N ASN A 3 -12.62 -5.81 -3.59
CA ASN A 3 -12.88 -6.32 -4.95
C ASN A 3 -12.64 -7.82 -5.05
N LYS A 4 -11.75 -8.38 -4.22
CA LYS A 4 -11.49 -9.82 -4.15
C LYS A 4 -10.97 -10.21 -2.78
N TYR A 5 -11.52 -11.28 -2.24
CA TYR A 5 -11.09 -11.89 -0.99
C TYR A 5 -11.00 -13.41 -1.21
N ILE A 6 -9.89 -14.02 -0.81
CA ILE A 6 -9.71 -15.48 -0.82
C ILE A 6 -9.17 -15.90 0.55
N GLN A 7 -9.78 -16.94 1.12
CA GLN A 7 -9.27 -17.67 2.26
C GLN A 7 -9.33 -19.16 1.94
N GLU A 8 -8.17 -19.82 1.85
CA GLU A 8 -8.05 -21.25 1.58
C GLU A 8 -7.10 -21.86 2.61
N GLY A 9 -7.65 -22.59 3.58
CA GLY A 9 -6.90 -23.03 4.75
C GLY A 9 -6.29 -21.83 5.48
N SER A 10 -4.95 -21.82 5.59
CA SER A 10 -4.18 -20.73 6.18
C SER A 10 -3.66 -19.69 5.17
N LEU A 11 -3.93 -19.87 3.87
CA LEU A 11 -3.65 -18.86 2.85
C LEU A 11 -4.73 -17.78 2.91
N PHE A 12 -4.28 -16.54 3.05
CA PHE A 12 -5.12 -15.35 2.99
C PHE A 12 -4.63 -14.47 1.84
N SER A 13 -5.56 -14.02 0.99
CA SER A 13 -5.28 -13.00 0.00
C SER A 13 -6.41 -11.99 -0.06
N CYS A 14 -6.06 -10.72 0.03
CA CYS A 14 -7.01 -9.63 -0.07
C CYS A 14 -6.56 -8.62 -1.14
N ARG A 15 -7.50 -8.22 -2.00
CA ARG A 15 -7.34 -7.09 -2.92
C ARG A 15 -8.46 -6.07 -2.70
N ILE A 16 -8.10 -4.89 -2.22
CA ILE A 16 -9.02 -3.81 -1.87
C ILE A 16 -8.70 -2.57 -2.70
N PHE A 17 -9.74 -1.85 -3.11
CA PHE A 17 -9.61 -0.51 -3.67
C PHE A 17 -10.36 0.48 -2.79
N ILE A 18 -9.65 1.49 -2.31
CA ILE A 18 -10.20 2.59 -1.51
C ILE A 18 -10.12 3.85 -2.35
N SER A 19 -11.27 4.44 -2.65
CA SER A 19 -11.36 5.76 -3.29
C SER A 19 -11.50 6.81 -2.21
N PHE A 20 -10.68 7.85 -2.27
CA PHE A 20 -10.75 8.98 -1.33
C PHE A 20 -11.50 10.16 -1.92
N ILE A 21 -11.93 11.10 -1.06
CA ILE A 21 -12.73 12.28 -1.42
C ILE A 21 -12.08 13.18 -2.48
N ASN A 22 -10.75 13.21 -2.57
CA ASN A 22 -10.04 13.99 -3.59
C ASN A 22 -9.91 13.26 -4.94
N GLY A 23 -10.50 12.07 -5.07
CA GLY A 23 -10.44 11.21 -6.25
C GLY A 23 -9.17 10.36 -6.37
N SER A 24 -8.25 10.43 -5.41
CA SER A 24 -7.13 9.48 -5.34
C SER A 24 -7.61 8.09 -4.93
N ILE A 25 -6.82 7.07 -5.23
CA ILE A 25 -7.15 5.67 -5.02
C ILE A 25 -5.98 4.98 -4.33
N LEU A 26 -6.26 4.18 -3.29
CA LEU A 26 -5.33 3.21 -2.73
C LEU A 26 -5.74 1.81 -3.20
N GLU A 27 -4.87 1.14 -3.97
CA GLU A 27 -4.97 -0.29 -4.22
C GLU A 27 -4.13 -1.04 -3.18
N ILE A 28 -4.75 -2.01 -2.52
CA ILE A 28 -4.15 -2.84 -1.48
C ILE A 28 -4.07 -4.26 -2.03
N LYS A 29 -2.89 -4.87 -1.93
CA LYS A 29 -2.70 -6.31 -2.04
C LYS A 29 -1.99 -6.78 -0.78
N ASP A 30 -2.59 -7.72 -0.06
CA ASP A 30 -2.02 -8.29 1.17
C ASP A 30 -2.22 -9.80 1.14
N TYR A 31 -1.12 -10.54 1.30
CA TYR A 31 -1.05 -11.99 1.24
C TYR A 31 -0.42 -12.50 2.53
N ARG A 32 -1.05 -13.48 3.17
CA ARG A 32 -0.44 -14.23 4.28
C ARG A 32 -0.42 -15.70 3.90
N PHE A 33 0.75 -16.31 4.03
CA PHE A 33 0.99 -17.69 3.65
C PHE A 33 1.02 -18.60 4.87
N ALA A 34 0.85 -19.91 4.66
CA ALA A 34 0.83 -20.91 5.72
C ALA A 34 2.12 -20.96 6.54
N ASN A 35 3.26 -20.63 5.93
CA ASN A 35 4.58 -20.59 6.57
C ASN A 35 4.83 -19.32 7.39
N GLY A 36 3.82 -18.45 7.58
CA GLY A 36 3.95 -17.17 8.29
C GLY A 36 4.51 -16.03 7.44
N GLU A 37 4.92 -16.29 6.19
CA GLU A 37 5.35 -15.25 5.27
C GLU A 37 4.18 -14.29 4.95
N ARG A 38 4.50 -13.01 4.82
CA ARG A 38 3.56 -11.98 4.38
C ARG A 38 4.13 -11.26 3.17
N LYS A 39 3.30 -11.03 2.15
CA LYS A 39 3.63 -10.14 1.03
C LYS A 39 2.58 -9.06 0.94
N TYR A 40 2.99 -7.81 0.79
CA TYR A 40 2.05 -6.73 0.57
C TYR A 40 2.56 -5.72 -0.45
N SER A 41 1.62 -5.06 -1.10
CA SER A 41 1.88 -3.91 -1.94
C SER A 41 0.71 -2.94 -1.84
N TYR A 42 1.01 -1.69 -1.48
CA TYR A 42 0.03 -0.63 -1.31
C TYR A 42 0.33 0.47 -2.32
N HIS A 43 -0.51 0.64 -3.33
CA HIS A 43 -0.34 1.62 -4.39
C HIS A 43 -1.27 2.80 -4.20
N TRP A 44 -0.75 3.95 -3.79
CA TRP A 44 -1.51 5.19 -3.75
C TRP A 44 -1.33 5.95 -5.06
N MET A 45 -2.43 6.20 -5.76
CA MET A 45 -2.48 6.82 -7.08
C MET A 45 -3.36 8.05 -7.07
N ASN A 46 -3.04 9.05 -7.89
CA ASN A 46 -3.92 10.20 -8.08
C ASN A 46 -5.17 9.84 -8.92
N ASN A 47 -6.05 10.82 -9.10
CA ASN A 47 -7.27 10.68 -9.90
C ASN A 47 -7.05 10.33 -11.39
N LYS A 48 -5.81 10.48 -11.90
CA LYS A 48 -5.39 10.07 -13.25
C LYS A 48 -4.69 8.70 -13.25
N LYS A 49 -4.81 7.93 -12.16
CA LYS A 49 -4.14 6.63 -11.94
C LYS A 49 -2.62 6.68 -12.02
N LYS A 50 -2.00 7.86 -11.84
CA LYS A 50 -0.54 7.98 -11.73
C LYS A 50 -0.12 7.67 -10.30
N LEU A 51 0.87 6.79 -10.16
CA LEU A 51 1.43 6.43 -8.85
C LEU A 51 2.01 7.66 -8.15
N LEU A 52 1.54 7.92 -6.94
CA LEU A 52 2.06 8.93 -6.03
C LEU A 52 3.12 8.32 -5.11
N LEU A 53 2.77 7.19 -4.50
CA LEU A 53 3.64 6.45 -3.59
C LEU A 53 3.23 4.97 -3.60
N ARG A 54 4.21 4.07 -3.45
CA ARG A 54 3.96 2.65 -3.22
C ARG A 54 4.72 2.17 -2.01
N TRP A 55 4.07 1.41 -1.13
CA TRP A 55 4.73 0.65 -0.07
C TRP A 55 4.80 -0.81 -0.46
N ASP A 56 5.93 -1.46 -0.21
CA ASP A 56 6.19 -2.84 -0.63
C ASP A 56 7.15 -3.52 0.36
N ASN A 57 7.15 -4.85 0.38
CA ASN A 57 8.09 -5.66 1.16
C ASN A 57 8.79 -6.75 0.33
N ALA A 58 8.78 -6.65 -1.00
CA ALA A 58 9.62 -7.50 -1.84
C ALA A 58 11.12 -7.36 -1.44
N PRO A 59 11.84 -8.48 -1.19
CA PRO A 59 13.17 -8.48 -0.60
C PRO A 59 14.27 -8.15 -1.63
N HIS A 60 14.11 -7.05 -2.39
CA HIS A 60 15.06 -6.65 -3.43
C HIS A 60 16.14 -5.66 -2.94
N TRP A 61 15.95 -5.01 -1.79
CA TRP A 61 16.75 -3.86 -1.35
C TRP A 61 17.44 -4.10 -0.01
N GLU A 62 18.34 -5.07 0.06
CA GLU A 62 18.99 -5.55 1.30
C GLU A 62 19.68 -4.45 2.13
N ASN A 63 20.20 -3.40 1.48
CA ASN A 63 20.92 -2.31 2.15
C ASN A 63 20.00 -1.22 2.73
N ILE A 64 18.67 -1.36 2.63
CA ILE A 64 17.74 -0.38 3.20
C ILE A 64 17.58 -0.62 4.71
N SER A 65 17.59 0.44 5.50
CA SER A 65 17.56 0.32 6.98
C SER A 65 16.31 -0.37 7.54
N THR A 66 15.23 -0.42 6.77
CA THR A 66 13.96 -1.05 7.13
C THR A 66 13.72 -2.36 6.38
N PHE A 67 14.77 -3.01 5.85
CA PHE A 67 14.63 -4.22 5.04
C PHE A 67 13.70 -5.27 5.69
N PRO A 68 12.76 -5.87 4.94
CA PRO A 68 12.52 -5.71 3.50
C PRO A 68 11.56 -4.55 3.15
N HIS A 69 11.08 -3.83 4.15
CA HIS A 69 10.06 -2.79 4.00
C HIS A 69 10.63 -1.53 3.38
N HIS A 70 9.96 -1.04 2.33
CA HIS A 70 10.39 0.15 1.62
C HIS A 70 9.22 0.84 0.93
N LYS A 71 9.42 2.10 0.53
CA LYS A 71 8.47 2.85 -0.29
C LYS A 71 9.10 3.45 -1.53
N HIS A 72 8.36 3.45 -2.63
CA HIS A 72 8.75 4.00 -3.92
C HIS A 72 8.07 5.33 -4.15
N LYS A 73 8.84 6.39 -4.41
CA LYS A 73 8.34 7.68 -4.91
C LYS A 73 8.93 7.91 -6.30
N GLY A 74 8.15 7.62 -7.34
CA GLY A 74 8.68 7.53 -8.70
C GLY A 74 9.67 6.37 -8.82
N LYS A 75 10.89 6.65 -9.26
CA LYS A 75 11.96 5.65 -9.41
C LYS A 75 12.87 5.51 -8.17
N ILE A 76 12.65 6.33 -7.15
CA ILE A 76 13.51 6.38 -5.96
C ILE A 76 12.88 5.53 -4.85
N VAL A 77 13.72 4.74 -4.18
CA VAL A 77 13.36 3.84 -3.08
C VAL A 77 13.81 4.47 -1.75
N TYR A 78 12.93 4.44 -0.76
CA TYR A 78 13.15 5.00 0.58
C TYR A 78 12.82 3.98 1.67
N PRO A 79 13.51 4.02 2.84
CA PRO A 79 13.09 3.26 4.00
C PRO A 79 11.66 3.63 4.40
N SER A 80 10.95 2.67 4.96
CA SER A 80 9.55 2.83 5.32
C SER A 80 9.20 1.96 6.52
N ILE A 81 8.57 2.58 7.51
CA ILE A 81 8.04 1.91 8.70
C ILE A 81 6.54 1.65 8.59
N GLU A 82 5.87 2.24 7.60
CA GLU A 82 4.46 2.05 7.32
C GLU A 82 4.27 0.69 6.62
N THR A 83 3.96 -0.33 7.42
CA THR A 83 3.88 -1.74 6.98
C THR A 83 2.47 -2.34 7.09
N THR A 84 1.53 -1.57 7.66
CA THR A 84 0.14 -1.94 7.87
C THR A 84 -0.80 -1.02 7.09
N ILE A 85 -2.04 -1.47 6.88
CA ILE A 85 -3.04 -0.67 6.17
C ILE A 85 -3.34 0.59 6.99
N GLU A 86 -3.41 0.47 8.31
CA GLU A 86 -3.66 1.55 9.27
C GLU A 86 -2.62 2.66 9.13
N GLN A 87 -1.33 2.33 9.19
CA GLN A 87 -0.24 3.30 9.04
C GLN A 87 -0.24 3.96 7.65
N VAL A 88 -0.55 3.20 6.59
CA VAL A 88 -0.65 3.76 5.24
C VAL A 88 -1.86 4.70 5.12
N LEU A 89 -2.99 4.36 5.73
CA LEU A 89 -4.16 5.22 5.76
C LEU A 89 -3.92 6.51 6.55
N GLU A 90 -3.22 6.43 7.69
CA GLU A 90 -2.78 7.60 8.46
C GLU A 90 -1.86 8.51 7.64
N TYR A 91 -0.87 7.92 6.94
CA TYR A 91 0.00 8.68 6.04
C TYR A 91 -0.81 9.38 4.96
N ILE A 92 -1.73 8.67 4.31
CA ILE A 92 -2.56 9.23 3.24
C ILE A 92 -3.46 10.34 3.80
N TYR A 93 -4.09 10.12 4.95
CA TYR A 93 -4.94 11.10 5.61
C TYR A 93 -4.18 12.41 5.90
N ALA A 94 -2.96 12.31 6.43
CA ALA A 94 -2.11 13.48 6.69
C ALA A 94 -1.66 14.21 5.40
N ASN A 95 -1.63 13.52 4.25
CA ASN A 95 -1.11 14.04 2.99
C ASN A 95 -2.19 14.32 1.94
N ILE A 96 -3.46 14.06 2.25
CA ILE A 96 -4.56 14.31 1.33
C ILE A 96 -4.93 15.80 1.38
N LYS A 97 -4.73 16.51 0.27
CA LYS A 97 -5.31 17.85 0.14
C LYS A 97 -6.81 17.69 -0.13
N GLN A 98 -7.64 18.27 0.73
CA GLN A 98 -9.08 18.34 0.47
C GLN A 98 -9.31 19.15 -0.81
N LYS A 99 -10.30 18.75 -1.62
CA LYS A 99 -10.85 19.69 -2.61
C LYS A 99 -11.53 20.78 -1.80
N ASN A 100 -11.11 22.04 -1.96
CA ASN A 100 -11.94 23.17 -1.55
C ASN A 100 -13.23 23.04 -2.36
N ILE A 101 -14.31 22.66 -1.68
CA ILE A 101 -15.65 22.73 -2.25
C ILE A 101 -16.04 24.19 -2.11
N ASN A 102 -15.79 24.97 -3.15
CA ASN A 102 -16.42 26.28 -3.33
C ASN A 102 -17.79 26.07 -3.96
#